data_AF-A0A8B9YBK5-F1
#
_entry.id   AF-A0A8B9YBK5-F1
#
_cell.length_a   1.000
_cell.length_b   1.000
_cell.length_c   1.000
_cell.angle_alpha   90.00
_cell.angle_beta   90.00
_cell.angle_gamma   90.00
#
_symmetry.space_group_name_H-M   'P 1'
#
loop_
_entity.id
_entity.type
_entity.pdbx_description
1 polymer ?
#
loop_
_entity_poly.entity_id
_entity_poly.type
_entity_poly.pdbx_seq_one_letter_code
_entity_poly.pdbx_strand_id
1 'polypeptide(L)'
;MEQRKASIHLCCKKLTIFAMPVENITKVLNMVQLDCIQEVQVNWIWHLSTLAKFAPLLGQMSNVQRLLLSRSHVSALEKQEQQEQVVQFTSQFLKLHHLQDLYLDSPSFLEGCLDQMLRCLMTPLDHLAITNCRLTESDLTHLSQCPNIHQLKGLDLSGVTMTDFSPKILCILLEQVAATLQELNLEQCGITESRLESILPVLSCCSQLRTFSLCGNVLSMAIMEKLLSHTTGLFYLSDEFYPAPQESYSPHGALHLGRLAKLRDKLTEIMRDLGRPRAIWLSSSPCPRWSNKTFYPEDFLCCCLVAKSHLTVCDPMDRSPPGSTGIP
;
A
#
# COMPACT_ATOMS: atom_id res chain seq x y z
N MET A 1 42.13 38.98 3.75
CA MET A 1 41.40 38.23 4.79
C MET A 1 40.05 37.86 4.23
N GLU A 2 39.94 36.68 3.61
CA GLU A 2 38.64 36.09 3.27
C GLU A 2 37.96 35.67 4.58
N GLN A 3 36.88 36.35 4.95
CA GLN A 3 35.99 35.86 6.00
C GLN A 3 35.35 34.57 5.50
N ARG A 4 35.91 33.42 5.89
CA ARG A 4 35.17 32.16 5.90
C ARG A 4 34.00 32.33 6.85
N LYS A 5 32.84 32.77 6.34
CA LYS A 5 31.57 32.57 7.03
C LYS A 5 31.44 31.06 7.19
N ALA A 6 31.65 30.56 8.41
CA ALA A 6 31.32 29.19 8.74
C ALA A 6 29.80 29.05 8.55
N SER A 7 29.40 28.55 7.38
CA SER A 7 28.00 28.24 7.11
C SER A 7 27.63 27.01 7.91
N ILE A 8 26.77 27.21 8.91
CA ILE A 8 26.15 26.11 9.64
C ILE A 8 25.15 25.48 8.67
N HIS A 9 25.45 24.27 8.19
CA HIS A 9 24.50 23.48 7.41
C HIS A 9 23.73 22.54 8.34
N LEU A 10 22.41 22.54 8.21
CA LEU A 10 21.56 21.64 8.97
C LEU A 10 21.60 20.25 8.33
N CYS A 11 21.96 19.22 9.09
CA CYS A 11 21.87 17.83 8.64
C CYS A 11 20.52 17.26 9.10
N CYS A 12 19.62 16.99 8.16
CA CYS A 12 18.28 16.48 8.43
C CYS A 12 18.14 15.07 7.85
N LYS A 13 17.64 14.10 8.65
CA LYS A 13 17.39 12.73 8.17
C LYS A 13 16.00 12.55 7.55
N LYS A 14 14.99 13.25 8.06
CA LYS A 14 13.60 13.15 7.62
C LYS A 14 13.07 14.53 7.24
N LEU A 15 12.80 14.70 5.95
CA LEU A 15 12.19 15.90 5.40
C LEU A 15 10.70 15.64 5.18
N THR A 16 9.85 16.38 5.89
CA THR A 16 8.41 16.39 5.64
C THR A 16 7.98 17.75 5.16
N ILE A 17 7.37 17.80 3.98
CA ILE A 17 6.90 19.01 3.34
C ILE A 17 5.38 19.03 3.41
N PHE A 18 4.84 20.09 4.01
CA PHE A 18 3.42 20.38 4.08
C PHE A 18 3.14 21.69 3.33
N ALA A 19 1.96 21.81 2.71
CA ALA A 19 1.35 23.01 2.12
C ALA A 19 2.22 24.30 2.03
N MET A 20 3.33 24.26 1.28
CA MET A 20 4.27 25.37 1.10
C MET A 20 4.61 25.56 -0.38
N PRO A 21 4.74 26.81 -0.87
CA PRO A 21 5.23 27.08 -2.22
C PRO A 21 6.65 26.52 -2.42
N VAL A 22 6.93 26.02 -3.63
CA VAL A 22 8.23 25.40 -3.95
C VAL A 22 9.39 26.38 -3.79
N GLU A 23 9.16 27.67 -4.02
CA GLU A 23 10.17 28.71 -3.84
C GLU A 23 10.62 28.83 -2.37
N ASN A 24 9.70 28.62 -1.42
CA ASN A 24 10.03 28.61 0.01
C ASN A 24 10.73 27.31 0.39
N ILE A 25 10.31 26.18 -0.17
CA ILE A 25 10.96 24.88 0.02
C ILE A 25 12.43 24.97 -0.41
N THR A 26 12.70 25.51 -1.61
CA THR A 26 14.06 25.69 -2.11
C THR A 26 14.91 26.56 -1.20
N LYS A 27 14.38 27.67 -0.67
CA LYS A 27 15.10 28.54 0.28
C LYS A 27 15.49 27.80 1.55
N VAL A 28 14.57 27.00 2.10
CA VAL A 28 14.85 26.19 3.31
C VAL A 28 15.88 25.12 2.98
N LEU A 29 15.72 24.39 1.89
CA LEU A 29 16.62 23.31 1.48
C LEU A 29 18.03 23.79 1.15
N ASN A 30 18.23 25.04 0.73
CA ASN A 30 19.55 25.64 0.56
C ASN A 30 20.34 25.77 1.88
N MET A 31 19.66 25.73 3.03
CA MET A 31 20.30 25.75 4.36
C MET A 31 20.55 24.34 4.91
N VAL A 32 20.05 23.31 4.21
CA VAL A 32 20.11 21.90 4.62
C VAL A 32 21.16 21.18 3.78
N GLN A 33 21.92 20.29 4.40
CA GLN A 33 22.78 19.35 3.68
C GLN A 33 21.90 18.22 3.11
N LEU A 34 21.64 18.25 1.80
CA LEU A 34 20.70 17.35 1.13
C LEU A 34 21.13 15.88 1.18
N ASP A 35 22.44 15.61 1.16
CA ASP A 35 22.97 14.26 1.30
C ASP A 35 22.69 13.63 2.68
N CYS A 36 22.28 14.39 3.70
CA CYS A 36 21.89 13.80 4.97
C CYS A 36 20.48 13.17 4.95
N ILE A 37 19.66 13.51 3.96
CA ILE A 37 18.23 13.17 3.93
C ILE A 37 18.08 11.70 3.52
N GLN A 38 17.36 10.95 4.35
CA GLN A 38 17.07 9.53 4.17
C GLN A 38 15.58 9.27 3.90
N GLU A 39 14.70 10.12 4.43
CA GLU A 39 13.26 10.04 4.20
C GLU A 39 12.73 11.38 3.69
N VAL A 40 12.01 11.33 2.57
CA VAL A 40 11.31 12.48 1.98
C VAL A 40 9.83 12.18 1.95
N GLN A 41 9.04 13.05 2.56
CA GLN A 41 7.60 12.95 2.59
C GLN A 41 6.96 14.25 2.11
N VAL A 42 6.19 14.19 1.03
CA VAL A 42 5.45 15.31 0.47
C VAL A 42 3.96 15.12 0.75
N ASN A 43 3.46 15.80 1.77
CA ASN A 43 2.10 15.68 2.29
C ASN A 43 1.22 16.84 1.83
N TRP A 44 0.99 16.96 0.52
CA TRP A 44 -0.05 17.85 -0.02
C TRP A 44 -0.31 17.56 -1.49
N ILE A 45 -1.36 18.18 -2.04
CA ILE A 45 -1.62 18.13 -3.48
C ILE A 45 -0.57 18.97 -4.20
N TRP A 46 0.30 18.33 -4.98
CA TRP A 46 1.26 19.01 -5.85
C TRP A 46 0.83 18.94 -7.32
N HIS A 47 0.91 20.06 -8.02
CA HIS A 47 0.81 20.02 -9.47
C HIS A 47 2.06 19.39 -10.05
N LEU A 48 1.94 18.74 -11.21
CA LEU A 48 3.08 18.16 -11.92
C LEU A 48 4.20 19.20 -12.15
N SER A 49 3.85 20.46 -12.42
CA SER A 49 4.82 21.55 -12.57
C SER A 49 5.58 21.87 -11.27
N THR A 50 4.93 21.79 -10.11
CA THR A 50 5.57 21.94 -8.80
C THR A 50 6.53 20.78 -8.54
N LEU A 51 6.09 19.55 -8.85
CA LEU A 51 6.91 18.34 -8.73
C LEU A 51 8.14 18.41 -9.64
N ALA A 52 7.99 18.89 -10.88
CA ALA A 52 9.08 19.10 -11.83
C ALA A 52 10.09 20.15 -11.33
N LYS A 53 9.62 21.25 -10.74
CA LYS A 53 10.50 22.24 -10.10
C LYS A 53 11.25 21.68 -8.88
N PHE A 54 10.63 20.78 -8.13
CA PHE A 54 11.26 20.10 -6.99
C PHE A 54 12.23 18.99 -7.42
N ALA A 55 12.03 18.38 -8.58
CA ALA A 55 12.80 17.23 -9.05
C ALA A 55 14.33 17.41 -8.94
N PRO A 56 14.95 18.53 -9.37
CA PRO A 56 16.40 18.69 -9.26
C PRO A 56 16.93 18.70 -7.82
N LEU A 57 16.10 19.09 -6.84
CA LEU A 57 16.44 19.04 -5.43
C LEU A 57 16.37 17.60 -4.92
N LEU A 58 15.32 16.86 -5.28
CA LEU A 58 15.21 15.44 -4.96
C LEU A 58 16.41 14.65 -5.48
N GLY A 59 16.84 14.92 -6.72
CA GLY A 59 18.00 14.26 -7.31
C GLY A 59 19.34 14.57 -6.63
N GLN A 60 19.42 15.58 -5.75
CA GLN A 60 20.60 15.86 -4.91
C GLN A 60 20.56 15.11 -3.58
N MET A 61 19.42 14.52 -3.19
CA MET A 61 19.25 13.78 -1.94
C MET A 61 19.67 12.31 -2.16
N SER A 62 20.96 12.10 -2.40
CA SER A 62 21.52 10.81 -2.84
C SER A 62 21.28 9.65 -1.85
N ASN A 63 21.13 9.95 -0.55
CA ASN A 63 20.95 8.97 0.53
C ASN A 63 19.48 8.64 0.86
N VAL A 64 18.52 9.08 0.04
CA VAL A 64 17.11 8.78 0.27
C VAL A 64 16.85 7.28 0.13
N GLN A 65 16.32 6.71 1.20
CA GLN A 65 15.88 5.32 1.31
C GLN A 65 14.37 5.20 1.20
N ARG A 66 13.64 6.23 1.62
CA ARG A 66 12.17 6.24 1.62
C ARG A 66 11.62 7.52 1.01
N LEU A 67 10.76 7.36 0.01
CA LEU A 67 10.08 8.45 -0.67
C LEU A 67 8.56 8.26 -0.58
N LEU A 68 7.87 9.22 0.03
CA LEU A 68 6.41 9.29 0.07
C LEU A 68 5.92 10.53 -0.67
N LEU A 69 5.12 10.33 -1.70
CA LEU A 69 4.49 11.40 -2.46
C LEU A 69 2.97 11.25 -2.37
N SER A 70 2.32 12.22 -1.75
CA SER A 70 0.86 12.31 -1.76
C SER A 70 0.36 13.10 -2.96
N ARG A 71 -0.81 12.71 -3.46
CA ARG A 71 -1.66 13.33 -4.49
C ARG A 71 -0.95 14.30 -5.41
N SER A 72 -0.63 13.86 -6.62
CA SER A 72 -0.21 14.77 -7.67
C SER A 72 -1.33 14.96 -8.70
N HIS A 73 -1.61 16.19 -9.13
CA HIS A 73 -2.59 16.45 -10.17
C HIS A 73 -1.90 16.96 -11.45
N VAL A 74 -2.32 16.42 -12.59
CA VAL A 74 -1.91 16.95 -13.90
C VAL A 74 -2.69 18.22 -14.19
N SER A 75 -2.03 19.37 -14.32
CA SER A 75 -2.67 20.61 -14.77
C SER A 75 -3.08 20.51 -16.25
N ALA A 76 -4.03 21.34 -16.69
CA ALA A 76 -4.48 21.43 -18.10
C ALA A 76 -3.41 22.06 -19.02
N LEU A 77 -2.23 21.43 -19.07
CA LEU A 77 -1.12 21.75 -19.95
C LEU A 77 -1.23 20.94 -21.25
N GLU A 78 -0.50 21.35 -22.27
CA GLU A 78 -0.35 20.56 -23.49
C GLU A 78 0.35 19.23 -23.18
N LYS A 79 -0.07 18.14 -23.87
CA LYS A 79 0.44 16.78 -23.62
C LYS A 79 1.98 16.69 -23.68
N GLN A 80 2.61 17.50 -24.53
CA GLN A 80 4.06 17.51 -24.70
C GLN A 80 4.78 18.05 -23.45
N GLU A 81 4.34 19.20 -22.92
CA GLU A 81 4.94 19.79 -21.71
C GLU A 81 4.74 18.89 -20.48
N GLN A 82 3.61 18.20 -20.39
CA GLN A 82 3.37 17.21 -19.34
C GLN A 82 4.38 16.08 -19.42
N GLN A 83 4.62 15.55 -20.63
CA GLN A 83 5.57 14.46 -20.85
C GLN A 83 7.00 14.87 -20.46
N GLU A 84 7.41 16.09 -20.79
CA GLU A 84 8.73 16.63 -20.38
C GLU A 84 8.85 16.74 -18.85
N GLN A 85 7.79 17.19 -18.17
CA GLN A 85 7.78 17.27 -16.70
C GLN A 85 7.81 15.90 -16.03
N VAL A 86 7.11 14.91 -16.59
CA VAL A 86 7.17 13.51 -16.11
C VAL A 86 8.59 12.99 -16.24
N VAL A 87 9.22 13.12 -17.41
CA VAL A 87 10.62 12.68 -17.64
C VAL A 87 11.59 13.41 -16.72
N GLN A 88 11.41 14.72 -16.53
CA GLN A 88 12.25 15.51 -15.62
C GLN A 88 12.18 14.98 -14.18
N PHE A 89 10.99 14.58 -13.73
CA PHE A 89 10.79 14.02 -12.42
C PHE A 89 11.31 12.58 -12.30
N THR A 90 10.90 11.68 -13.20
CA THR A 90 11.25 10.25 -13.15
C THR A 90 12.74 10.01 -13.34
N SER A 91 13.43 10.81 -14.15
CA SER A 91 14.89 10.73 -14.32
C SER A 91 15.69 10.96 -13.04
N GLN A 92 15.12 11.57 -12.00
CA GLN A 92 15.83 11.77 -10.73
C GLN A 92 16.00 10.47 -9.95
N PHE A 93 15.17 9.46 -10.20
CA PHE A 93 15.30 8.14 -9.57
C PHE A 93 16.65 7.47 -9.92
N LEU A 94 17.27 7.84 -11.05
CA LEU A 94 18.62 7.40 -11.42
C LEU A 94 19.68 7.80 -10.40
N LYS A 95 19.43 8.84 -9.60
CA LYS A 95 20.35 9.36 -8.58
C LYS A 95 20.02 8.87 -7.17
N LEU A 96 18.88 8.19 -6.99
CA LEU A 96 18.42 7.69 -5.69
C LEU A 96 18.90 6.26 -5.48
N HIS A 97 20.22 6.09 -5.39
CA HIS A 97 20.89 4.78 -5.33
C HIS A 97 20.63 3.98 -4.04
N HIS A 98 19.93 4.55 -3.07
CA HIS A 98 19.61 3.92 -1.80
C HIS A 98 18.12 3.70 -1.60
N LEU A 99 17.28 4.03 -2.59
CA LEU A 99 15.83 3.94 -2.49
C LEU A 99 15.40 2.47 -2.32
N GLN A 100 14.67 2.21 -1.25
CA GLN A 100 14.13 0.90 -0.89
C GLN A 100 12.61 0.95 -0.76
N ASP A 101 12.08 2.07 -0.27
CA ASP A 101 10.66 2.23 -0.02
C ASP A 101 10.08 3.37 -0.87
N LEU A 102 9.14 3.05 -1.75
CA LEU A 102 8.48 4.01 -2.63
C LEU A 102 6.96 3.98 -2.42
N TYR A 103 6.41 5.08 -1.91
CA TYR A 103 4.98 5.24 -1.68
C TYR A 103 4.43 6.40 -2.50
N LEU A 104 3.52 6.10 -3.41
CA LEU A 104 2.90 7.04 -4.33
C LEU A 104 1.39 6.97 -4.18
N ASP A 105 0.79 7.99 -3.56
CA ASP A 105 -0.67 8.09 -3.40
C ASP A 105 -1.27 9.03 -4.45
N SER A 106 -2.22 8.53 -5.23
CA SER A 106 -2.83 9.21 -6.38
C SER A 106 -1.83 9.87 -7.35
N PRO A 107 -0.81 9.15 -7.88
CA PRO A 107 0.13 9.71 -8.85
C PRO A 107 -0.46 9.79 -10.27
N SER A 108 -1.40 10.69 -10.52
CA SER A 108 -2.12 10.73 -11.81
C SER A 108 -1.22 10.97 -13.04
N PHE A 109 0.00 11.48 -12.87
CA PHE A 109 0.95 11.67 -13.98
C PHE A 109 1.62 10.36 -14.44
N LEU A 110 1.46 9.26 -13.71
CA LEU A 110 2.02 7.95 -14.08
C LEU A 110 1.09 7.12 -14.96
N GLU A 111 -0.15 7.55 -15.20
CA GLU A 111 -1.09 6.85 -16.09
C GLU A 111 -0.49 6.74 -17.51
N GLY A 112 -0.18 5.50 -17.94
CA GLY A 112 0.44 5.18 -19.21
C GLY A 112 1.95 5.48 -19.30
N CYS A 113 2.59 5.89 -18.19
CA CYS A 113 3.99 6.30 -18.15
C CYS A 113 4.78 5.65 -17.00
N LEU A 114 4.23 4.62 -16.34
CA LEU A 114 4.88 4.00 -15.18
C LEU A 114 6.25 3.40 -15.56
N ASP A 115 6.38 2.90 -16.79
CA ASP A 115 7.61 2.33 -17.34
C ASP A 115 8.80 3.30 -17.29
N GLN A 116 8.56 4.59 -17.50
CA GLN A 116 9.60 5.63 -17.47
C GLN A 116 10.22 5.73 -16.07
N MET A 117 9.41 5.64 -15.01
CA MET A 117 9.90 5.63 -13.64
C MET A 117 10.61 4.31 -13.31
N LEU A 118 10.01 3.18 -13.68
CA LEU A 118 10.56 1.86 -13.39
C LEU A 118 11.94 1.64 -14.02
N ARG A 119 12.18 2.17 -15.24
CA ARG A 119 13.49 2.14 -15.92
C ARG A 119 14.56 2.97 -15.22
N CYS A 120 14.17 3.95 -14.41
CA CYS A 120 15.07 4.82 -13.67
C CYS A 120 15.42 4.30 -12.26
N LEU A 121 14.77 3.23 -11.80
CA LEU A 121 15.12 2.59 -10.54
C LEU A 121 16.49 1.89 -10.66
N MET A 122 17.42 2.25 -9.77
CA MET A 122 18.78 1.68 -9.75
C MET A 122 18.98 0.58 -8.72
N THR A 123 18.06 0.48 -7.76
CA THR A 123 18.08 -0.50 -6.69
C THR A 123 16.76 -1.26 -6.65
N PRO A 124 16.79 -2.54 -6.25
CA PRO A 124 15.57 -3.25 -5.99
C PRO A 124 14.88 -2.70 -4.74
N LEU A 125 13.55 -2.60 -4.79
CA LEU A 125 12.71 -2.06 -3.74
C LEU A 125 12.35 -3.15 -2.71
N ASP A 126 12.20 -2.73 -1.46
CA ASP A 126 11.63 -3.52 -0.37
C ASP A 126 10.12 -3.26 -0.26
N HIS A 127 9.65 -2.02 -0.44
CA HIS A 127 8.23 -1.67 -0.40
C HIS A 127 7.84 -0.79 -1.58
N LEU A 128 6.74 -1.15 -2.24
CA LEU A 128 6.13 -0.35 -3.29
C LEU A 128 4.64 -0.19 -3.01
N ALA A 129 4.21 1.07 -2.88
CA ALA A 129 2.80 1.43 -2.86
C ALA A 129 2.50 2.38 -4.01
N ILE A 130 1.54 2.01 -4.85
CA ILE A 130 0.97 2.86 -5.90
C ILE A 130 -0.55 2.82 -5.71
N THR A 131 -1.10 3.80 -5.01
CA THR A 131 -2.48 3.76 -4.54
C THR A 131 -3.35 4.84 -5.17
N ASN A 132 -4.67 4.62 -5.18
CA ASN A 132 -5.68 5.62 -5.53
C ASN A 132 -5.46 6.33 -6.88
N CYS A 133 -4.99 5.61 -7.90
CA CYS A 133 -4.78 6.15 -9.25
C CYS A 133 -5.35 5.23 -10.33
N ARG A 134 -5.42 5.76 -11.56
CA ARG A 134 -5.65 4.96 -12.75
C ARG A 134 -4.30 4.50 -13.28
N LEU A 135 -4.17 3.20 -13.52
CA LEU A 135 -3.08 2.60 -14.26
C LEU A 135 -3.67 1.98 -15.52
N THR A 136 -2.86 1.87 -16.57
CA THR A 136 -3.21 1.14 -17.78
C THR A 136 -2.77 -0.31 -17.68
N GLU A 137 -3.26 -1.17 -18.58
CA GLU A 137 -2.77 -2.55 -18.66
C GLU A 137 -1.26 -2.61 -18.94
N SER A 138 -0.75 -1.67 -19.74
CA SER A 138 0.68 -1.54 -20.04
C SER A 138 1.49 -1.22 -18.79
N ASP A 139 0.99 -0.32 -17.93
CA ASP A 139 1.70 0.06 -16.69
C ASP A 139 1.90 -1.14 -15.78
N LEU A 140 0.85 -1.93 -15.53
CA LEU A 140 0.95 -3.13 -14.70
C LEU A 140 1.78 -4.24 -15.38
N THR A 141 1.74 -4.32 -16.71
CA THR A 141 2.61 -5.23 -17.46
C THR A 141 4.08 -4.86 -17.27
N HIS A 142 4.44 -3.58 -17.39
CA HIS A 142 5.79 -3.09 -17.13
C HIS A 142 6.21 -3.30 -15.68
N LEU A 143 5.29 -3.08 -14.72
CA LEU A 143 5.54 -3.37 -13.32
C LEU A 143 5.89 -4.85 -13.10
N SER A 144 5.09 -5.76 -13.66
CA SER A 144 5.31 -7.22 -13.55
C SER A 144 6.62 -7.72 -14.17
N GLN A 145 7.22 -6.92 -15.08
CA GLN A 145 8.48 -7.23 -15.77
C GLN A 145 9.68 -6.48 -15.18
N CYS A 146 9.46 -5.63 -14.16
CA CYS A 146 10.52 -4.80 -13.61
C CYS A 146 11.49 -5.64 -12.76
N PRO A 147 12.81 -5.65 -13.05
CA PRO A 147 13.76 -6.43 -12.27
C PRO A 147 13.93 -5.91 -10.84
N ASN A 148 13.65 -4.63 -10.61
CA ASN A 148 13.81 -3.98 -9.32
C ASN A 148 12.68 -4.30 -8.33
N ILE A 149 11.73 -5.19 -8.67
CA ILE A 149 10.66 -5.57 -7.74
C ILE A 149 10.75 -7.00 -7.21
N HIS A 150 11.68 -7.84 -7.67
CA HIS A 150 11.75 -9.26 -7.28
C HIS A 150 11.95 -9.51 -5.77
N GLN A 151 12.49 -8.53 -5.04
CA GLN A 151 12.71 -8.64 -3.59
C GLN A 151 11.65 -7.94 -2.73
N LEU A 152 10.56 -7.44 -3.34
CA LEU A 152 9.51 -6.72 -2.62
C LEU A 152 8.99 -7.54 -1.45
N LYS A 153 9.01 -6.92 -0.27
CA LYS A 153 8.38 -7.39 0.96
C LYS A 153 6.97 -6.82 1.10
N GLY A 154 6.71 -5.60 0.60
CA GLY A 154 5.39 -5.01 0.62
C GLY A 154 4.94 -4.51 -0.75
N LEU A 155 3.73 -4.89 -1.14
CA LEU A 155 3.06 -4.40 -2.34
C LEU A 155 1.66 -3.87 -1.99
N ASP A 156 1.43 -2.60 -2.28
CA ASP A 156 0.14 -1.96 -2.10
C ASP A 156 -0.35 -1.34 -3.42
N LEU A 157 -1.44 -1.88 -3.94
CA LEU A 157 -2.13 -1.38 -5.16
C LEU A 157 -3.54 -0.89 -4.83
N SER A 158 -3.80 -0.54 -3.57
CA SER A 158 -5.13 -0.15 -3.09
C SER A 158 -5.70 1.02 -3.87
N GLY A 159 -6.95 0.90 -4.31
CA GLY A 159 -7.64 1.92 -5.11
C GLY A 159 -7.23 1.97 -6.59
N VAL A 160 -6.39 1.04 -7.06
CA VAL A 160 -6.17 0.81 -8.51
C VAL A 160 -7.26 -0.11 -9.04
N THR A 161 -8.05 0.37 -10.00
CA THR A 161 -9.15 -0.39 -10.60
C THR A 161 -8.62 -1.55 -11.45
N MET A 162 -8.88 -2.80 -11.03
CA MET A 162 -8.40 -4.01 -11.69
C MET A 162 -9.42 -4.67 -12.63
N THR A 163 -10.59 -4.06 -12.84
CA THR A 163 -11.67 -4.62 -13.67
C THR A 163 -11.29 -4.74 -15.14
N ASP A 164 -10.41 -3.86 -15.61
CA ASP A 164 -10.19 -3.60 -17.03
C ASP A 164 -8.98 -4.36 -17.60
N PHE A 165 -8.16 -4.99 -16.75
CA PHE A 165 -6.91 -5.63 -17.17
C PHE A 165 -7.06 -7.13 -17.40
N SER A 166 -6.09 -7.79 -18.01
CA SER A 166 -5.99 -9.26 -17.99
C SER A 166 -5.74 -9.79 -16.56
N PRO A 167 -6.46 -10.82 -16.07
CA PRO A 167 -6.21 -11.42 -14.76
C PRO A 167 -4.77 -11.98 -14.63
N LYS A 168 -4.17 -12.38 -15.75
CA LYS A 168 -2.82 -12.95 -15.80
C LYS A 168 -1.75 -11.98 -15.30
N ILE A 169 -1.95 -10.67 -15.43
CA ILE A 169 -0.94 -9.67 -15.07
C ILE A 169 -0.69 -9.69 -13.56
N LEU A 170 -1.76 -9.79 -12.76
CA LEU A 170 -1.62 -9.90 -11.31
C LEU A 170 -1.00 -11.24 -10.90
N CYS A 171 -1.32 -12.34 -11.61
CA CYS A 171 -0.65 -13.62 -11.39
C CYS A 171 0.87 -13.50 -11.60
N ILE A 172 1.29 -12.97 -12.76
CA ILE A 172 2.71 -12.80 -13.11
C ILE A 172 3.40 -11.90 -12.10
N LEU A 173 2.78 -10.78 -11.70
CA LEU A 173 3.34 -9.87 -10.71
C LEU A 173 3.57 -10.57 -9.36
N LEU A 174 2.58 -11.33 -8.88
CA LEU A 174 2.70 -12.07 -7.61
C LEU A 174 3.71 -13.22 -7.70
N GLU A 175 3.82 -13.89 -8.86
CA GLU A 175 4.81 -14.94 -9.09
C GLU A 175 6.24 -14.41 -8.92
N GLN A 176 6.50 -13.17 -9.35
CA GLN A 176 7.81 -12.54 -9.21
C GLN A 176 8.22 -12.26 -7.76
N VAL A 177 7.25 -12.10 -6.86
CA VAL A 177 7.48 -11.69 -5.47
C VAL A 177 7.06 -12.74 -4.45
N ALA A 178 6.53 -13.89 -4.87
CA ALA A 178 5.97 -14.91 -3.97
C ALA A 178 6.97 -15.39 -2.90
N ALA A 179 8.27 -15.43 -3.21
CA ALA A 179 9.28 -15.87 -2.25
C ALA A 179 9.58 -14.84 -1.13
N THR A 180 9.29 -13.56 -1.36
CA THR A 180 9.76 -12.43 -0.54
C THR A 180 8.62 -11.61 0.07
N LEU A 181 7.43 -11.64 -0.53
CA LEU A 181 6.28 -10.83 -0.16
C LEU A 181 5.76 -11.18 1.25
N GLN A 182 5.71 -10.15 2.10
CA GLN A 182 5.23 -10.17 3.47
C GLN A 182 3.91 -9.42 3.63
N GLU A 183 3.67 -8.40 2.81
CA GLU A 183 2.47 -7.56 2.88
C GLU A 183 1.86 -7.39 1.48
N LEU A 184 0.58 -7.68 1.34
CA LEU A 184 -0.18 -7.49 0.11
C LEU A 184 -1.49 -6.76 0.38
N ASN A 185 -1.62 -5.56 -0.17
CA ASN A 185 -2.85 -4.76 -0.08
C ASN A 185 -3.45 -4.55 -1.47
N LEU A 186 -4.67 -5.06 -1.64
CA LEU A 186 -5.47 -4.94 -2.85
C LEU A 186 -6.84 -4.36 -2.50
N GLU A 187 -6.86 -3.32 -1.67
CA GLU A 187 -8.11 -2.72 -1.18
C GLU A 187 -8.81 -1.90 -2.26
N GLN A 188 -10.14 -1.90 -2.30
CA GLN A 188 -10.94 -1.06 -3.21
C GLN A 188 -10.53 -1.17 -4.70
N CYS A 189 -9.99 -2.31 -5.10
CA CYS A 189 -9.51 -2.54 -6.47
C CYS A 189 -10.61 -2.97 -7.45
N GLY A 190 -11.82 -3.26 -6.97
CA GLY A 190 -12.93 -3.76 -7.79
C GLY A 190 -12.65 -5.15 -8.39
N ILE A 191 -11.84 -5.96 -7.71
CA ILE A 191 -11.46 -7.30 -8.20
C ILE A 191 -12.70 -8.18 -8.24
N THR A 192 -13.00 -8.77 -9.41
CA THR A 192 -14.10 -9.73 -9.55
C THR A 192 -13.70 -11.08 -8.96
N GLU A 193 -14.69 -11.87 -8.52
CA GLU A 193 -14.43 -13.18 -7.90
C GLU A 193 -13.64 -14.11 -8.83
N SER A 194 -13.95 -14.15 -10.13
CA SER A 194 -13.22 -14.95 -11.12
C SER A 194 -11.73 -14.58 -11.22
N ARG A 195 -11.39 -13.29 -11.08
CA ARG A 195 -10.00 -12.81 -11.10
C ARG A 195 -9.30 -13.18 -9.81
N LEU A 196 -9.99 -13.03 -8.68
CA LEU A 196 -9.48 -13.44 -7.38
C LEU A 196 -9.21 -14.95 -7.34
N GLU A 197 -10.11 -15.77 -7.90
CA GLU A 197 -9.89 -17.22 -8.04
C GLU A 197 -8.62 -17.54 -8.85
N SER A 198 -8.35 -16.77 -9.92
CA SER A 198 -7.17 -16.98 -10.76
C SER A 198 -5.84 -16.72 -10.06
N ILE A 199 -5.82 -15.89 -8.99
CA ILE A 199 -4.60 -15.61 -8.23
C ILE A 199 -4.42 -16.52 -7.00
N LEU A 200 -5.42 -17.32 -6.62
CA LEU A 200 -5.32 -18.22 -5.46
C LEU A 200 -4.12 -19.18 -5.51
N PRO A 201 -3.77 -19.80 -6.66
CA PRO A 201 -2.61 -20.69 -6.73
C PRO A 201 -1.30 -19.97 -6.39
N VAL A 202 -1.05 -18.81 -7.00
CA VAL A 202 0.17 -18.03 -6.72
C VAL A 202 0.17 -17.47 -5.30
N LEU A 203 -0.98 -17.02 -4.79
CA LEU A 203 -1.10 -16.52 -3.42
C LEU A 203 -0.72 -17.59 -2.39
N SER A 204 -1.09 -18.85 -2.64
CA SER A 204 -0.69 -19.97 -1.76
C SER A 204 0.81 -20.26 -1.75
N CYS A 205 1.55 -19.75 -2.74
CA CYS A 205 3.00 -19.82 -2.81
C CYS A 205 3.71 -18.66 -2.09
N CYS A 206 2.97 -17.64 -1.64
CA CYS A 206 3.52 -16.48 -0.92
C CYS A 206 3.92 -16.82 0.51
N SER A 207 4.91 -17.70 0.69
CA SER A 207 5.22 -18.35 1.97
C SER A 207 5.61 -17.40 3.10
N GLN A 208 6.07 -16.19 2.78
CA GLN A 208 6.49 -15.16 3.74
C GLN A 208 5.35 -14.19 4.11
N LEU A 209 4.16 -14.34 3.53
CA LEU A 209 3.05 -13.41 3.69
C LEU A 209 2.59 -13.38 5.15
N ARG A 210 2.54 -12.18 5.72
CA ARG A 210 2.13 -11.85 7.10
C ARG A 210 0.80 -11.10 7.13
N THR A 211 0.64 -10.19 6.16
CA THR A 211 -0.52 -9.31 6.06
C THR A 211 -1.14 -9.40 4.67
N PHE A 212 -2.45 -9.57 4.62
CA PHE A 212 -3.20 -9.58 3.37
C PHE A 212 -4.51 -8.81 3.51
N SER A 213 -4.75 -7.82 2.63
CA SER A 213 -5.97 -7.02 2.65
C SER A 213 -6.70 -6.98 1.31
N LEU A 214 -8.01 -7.22 1.35
CA LEU A 214 -8.98 -7.06 0.26
C LEU A 214 -10.12 -6.11 0.63
N CYS A 215 -9.97 -5.32 1.69
CA CYS A 215 -11.02 -4.41 2.16
C CYS A 215 -11.60 -3.54 1.03
N GLY A 216 -12.91 -3.27 1.08
CA GLY A 216 -13.58 -2.44 0.08
C GLY A 216 -13.79 -3.08 -1.30
N ASN A 217 -13.40 -4.34 -1.51
CA ASN A 217 -13.90 -5.14 -2.64
C ASN A 217 -15.28 -5.75 -2.32
N VAL A 218 -15.95 -6.31 -3.32
CA VAL A 218 -17.22 -7.04 -3.15
C VAL A 218 -16.93 -8.53 -3.24
N LEU A 219 -17.06 -9.24 -2.13
CA LEU A 219 -16.78 -10.68 -2.03
C LEU A 219 -18.00 -11.41 -1.47
N SER A 220 -18.42 -12.50 -2.10
CA SER A 220 -19.38 -13.44 -1.51
C SER A 220 -18.74 -14.30 -0.42
N MET A 221 -19.57 -14.98 0.36
CA MET A 221 -19.12 -16.01 1.27
C MET A 221 -18.37 -17.15 0.58
N ALA A 222 -18.76 -17.49 -0.65
CA ALA A 222 -18.18 -18.61 -1.39
C ALA A 222 -16.71 -18.34 -1.76
N ILE A 223 -16.39 -17.14 -2.26
CA ILE A 223 -15.01 -16.79 -2.57
C ILE A 223 -14.16 -16.61 -1.31
N MET A 224 -14.75 -16.11 -0.22
CA MET A 224 -14.05 -15.99 1.07
C MET A 224 -13.67 -17.36 1.64
N GLU A 225 -14.55 -18.36 1.53
CA GLU A 225 -14.25 -19.75 1.91
C GLU A 225 -13.08 -20.33 1.10
N LYS A 226 -13.06 -20.09 -0.22
CA LYS A 226 -11.93 -20.47 -1.09
C LYS A 226 -10.64 -19.72 -0.71
N LEU A 227 -10.70 -18.44 -0.40
CA LEU A 227 -9.53 -17.68 0.04
C LEU A 227 -8.93 -18.29 1.30
N LEU A 228 -9.74 -18.52 2.34
CA LEU A 228 -9.29 -19.07 3.62
C LEU A 228 -8.67 -20.46 3.44
N SER A 229 -9.26 -21.32 2.60
CA SER A 229 -8.70 -22.65 2.35
C SER A 229 -7.33 -22.56 1.66
N HIS A 230 -7.16 -21.67 0.67
CA HIS A 230 -5.90 -21.46 -0.03
C HIS A 230 -4.83 -20.75 0.81
N THR A 231 -5.20 -19.88 1.74
CA THR A 231 -4.25 -19.21 2.63
C THR A 231 -3.87 -20.07 3.84
N THR A 232 -4.53 -21.22 4.08
CA THR A 232 -4.24 -22.12 5.22
C THR A 232 -2.78 -22.60 5.24
N GLY A 233 -2.14 -22.75 4.08
CA GLY A 233 -0.72 -23.15 4.00
C GLY A 233 0.30 -22.06 4.41
N LEU A 234 -0.14 -20.81 4.54
CA LEU A 234 0.75 -19.67 4.79
C LEU A 234 1.03 -19.53 6.29
N PHE A 235 2.17 -20.05 6.73
CA PHE A 235 2.53 -20.17 8.16
C PHE A 235 2.72 -18.84 8.88
N TYR A 236 3.16 -17.79 8.18
CA TYR A 236 3.42 -16.48 8.78
C TYR A 236 2.23 -15.52 8.71
N LEU A 237 1.13 -15.92 8.05
CA LEU A 237 -0.04 -15.08 7.85
C LEU A 237 -0.80 -14.92 9.16
N SER A 238 -0.70 -13.73 9.74
CA SER A 238 -1.35 -13.37 11.01
C SER A 238 -2.55 -12.47 10.83
N ASP A 239 -2.52 -11.59 9.82
CA ASP A 239 -3.47 -10.51 9.66
C ASP A 239 -4.12 -10.53 8.28
N GLU A 240 -5.35 -11.01 8.23
CA GLU A 240 -6.18 -11.05 7.02
C GLU A 240 -7.34 -10.04 7.14
N PHE A 241 -7.47 -9.12 6.19
CA PHE A 241 -8.50 -8.10 6.18
C PHE A 241 -9.43 -8.28 4.99
N TYR A 242 -10.71 -8.52 5.26
CA TYR A 242 -11.74 -8.75 4.25
C TYR A 242 -12.89 -7.75 4.38
N PRO A 243 -13.60 -7.45 3.27
CA PRO A 243 -14.90 -6.80 3.35
C PRO A 243 -15.91 -7.73 4.05
N ALA A 244 -16.96 -7.15 4.62
CA ALA A 244 -18.12 -7.93 5.02
C ALA A 244 -18.67 -8.68 3.79
N PRO A 245 -19.04 -9.97 3.91
CA PRO A 245 -19.53 -10.75 2.77
C PRO A 245 -20.75 -10.08 2.13
N GLN A 246 -20.89 -10.18 0.81
CA GLN A 246 -21.96 -9.51 0.05
C GLN A 246 -23.36 -9.86 0.57
N GLU A 247 -23.56 -11.08 1.06
CA GLU A 247 -24.81 -11.59 1.61
C GLU A 247 -25.22 -10.92 2.94
N SER A 248 -24.28 -10.21 3.59
CA SER A 248 -24.57 -9.39 4.76
C SER A 248 -25.35 -8.11 4.43
N TYR A 249 -25.36 -7.69 3.16
CA TYR A 249 -26.05 -6.51 2.70
C TYR A 249 -27.45 -6.81 2.18
N SER A 250 -28.33 -5.83 2.28
CA SER A 250 -29.63 -5.81 1.59
C SER A 250 -29.46 -5.46 0.11
N PRO A 251 -30.47 -5.70 -0.75
CA PRO A 251 -30.44 -5.28 -2.16
C PRO A 251 -30.18 -3.77 -2.36
N HIS A 252 -30.46 -2.95 -1.35
CA HIS A 252 -30.23 -1.50 -1.36
C HIS A 252 -28.85 -1.11 -0.80
N GLY A 253 -27.96 -2.07 -0.54
CA GLY A 253 -26.60 -1.83 -0.03
C GLY A 253 -26.50 -1.54 1.46
N ALA A 254 -27.60 -1.59 2.23
CA ALA A 254 -27.55 -1.44 3.68
C ALA A 254 -27.05 -2.72 4.36
N LEU A 255 -26.08 -2.59 5.26
CA LEU A 255 -25.52 -3.70 6.05
C LEU A 255 -26.53 -4.18 7.09
N HIS A 256 -26.81 -5.49 7.12
CA HIS A 256 -27.67 -6.10 8.13
C HIS A 256 -26.83 -6.84 9.18
N LEU A 257 -26.66 -6.22 10.36
CA LEU A 257 -25.80 -6.74 11.45
C LEU A 257 -26.16 -8.17 11.88
N GLY A 258 -27.45 -8.52 11.92
CA GLY A 258 -27.88 -9.89 12.26
C GLY A 258 -27.53 -10.94 11.19
N ARG A 259 -27.35 -10.54 9.92
CA ARG A 259 -26.88 -11.46 8.85
C ARG A 259 -25.37 -11.58 8.94
N LEU A 260 -24.68 -10.45 9.10
CA LEU A 260 -23.24 -10.42 9.32
C LEU A 260 -22.82 -11.31 10.49
N ALA A 261 -23.52 -11.26 11.62
CA ALA A 261 -23.25 -12.11 12.77
C ALA A 261 -23.32 -13.61 12.42
N LYS A 262 -24.35 -14.05 11.69
CA LYS A 262 -24.48 -15.46 11.25
C LYS A 262 -23.37 -15.86 10.29
N LEU A 263 -23.02 -15.00 9.33
CA LEU A 263 -21.96 -15.26 8.37
C LEU A 263 -20.59 -15.31 9.04
N ARG A 264 -20.36 -14.44 10.03
CA ARG A 264 -19.17 -14.48 10.88
C ARG A 264 -19.08 -15.81 11.62
N ASP A 265 -20.17 -16.28 12.21
CA ASP A 265 -20.17 -17.56 12.93
C ASP A 265 -19.82 -18.72 11.98
N LYS A 266 -20.33 -18.69 10.73
CA LYS A 266 -19.94 -19.63 9.67
C LYS A 266 -18.46 -19.54 9.28
N LEU A 267 -17.90 -18.33 9.11
CA LEU A 267 -16.46 -18.16 8.84
C LEU A 267 -15.61 -18.70 10.00
N THR A 268 -16.07 -18.53 11.24
CA THR A 268 -15.40 -19.06 12.43
C THR A 268 -15.36 -20.58 12.42
N GLU A 269 -16.45 -21.23 12.01
CA GLU A 269 -16.54 -22.68 11.84
C GLU A 269 -15.57 -23.17 10.77
N ILE A 270 -15.58 -22.55 9.58
CA ILE A 270 -14.63 -22.86 8.49
C ILE A 270 -13.18 -22.73 8.98
N MET A 271 -12.83 -21.65 9.67
CA MET A 271 -11.47 -21.46 10.21
C MET A 271 -11.10 -22.51 11.26
N ARG A 272 -12.06 -22.96 12.07
CA ARG A 272 -11.87 -24.04 13.04
C ARG A 272 -11.57 -25.36 12.34
N ASP A 273 -12.30 -25.68 11.28
CA ASP A 273 -12.13 -26.92 10.51
C ASP A 273 -10.80 -26.94 9.76
N LEU A 274 -10.31 -25.78 9.30
CA LEU A 274 -8.99 -25.62 8.69
C LEU A 274 -7.83 -25.77 9.69
N GLY A 275 -8.13 -25.78 11.00
CA GLY A 275 -7.17 -26.20 12.04
C GLY A 275 -6.01 -25.25 12.28
N ARG A 276 -6.11 -23.97 11.88
CA ARG A 276 -5.04 -22.98 12.09
C ARG A 276 -5.53 -21.70 12.77
N PRO A 277 -4.93 -21.33 13.93
CA PRO A 277 -5.27 -20.09 14.59
C PRO A 277 -4.64 -18.90 13.85
N ARG A 278 -5.48 -18.04 13.28
CA ARG A 278 -5.11 -16.72 12.78
C ARG A 278 -6.27 -15.75 12.90
N ALA A 279 -6.00 -14.45 12.86
CA ALA A 279 -7.02 -13.43 12.98
C ALA A 279 -7.48 -12.98 11.60
N ILE A 280 -8.79 -13.04 11.37
CA ILE A 280 -9.41 -12.36 10.23
C ILE A 280 -10.23 -11.16 10.73
N TRP A 281 -10.20 -10.09 9.95
CA TRP A 281 -10.87 -8.84 10.23
C TRP A 281 -11.91 -8.56 9.15
N LEU A 282 -13.15 -8.33 9.54
CA LEU A 282 -14.23 -8.00 8.63
C LEU A 282 -14.54 -6.50 8.69
N SER A 283 -14.43 -5.81 7.55
CA SER A 283 -14.78 -4.40 7.42
C SER A 283 -16.26 -4.22 7.07
N SER A 284 -16.99 -3.50 7.92
CA SER A 284 -18.43 -3.24 7.79
C SER A 284 -18.80 -2.11 6.83
N SER A 285 -17.81 -1.42 6.25
CA SER A 285 -18.05 -0.34 5.29
C SER A 285 -17.61 -0.77 3.89
N PRO A 286 -18.49 -0.70 2.88
CA PRO A 286 -18.04 -0.60 1.49
C PRO A 286 -17.42 0.78 1.37
N CYS A 287 -16.13 0.94 1.71
CA CYS A 287 -15.52 2.24 1.93
C CYS A 287 -15.57 3.07 0.62
N PRO A 288 -16.46 4.08 0.51
CA PRO A 288 -16.52 4.91 -0.68
C PRO A 288 -15.66 6.15 -0.39
N ARG A 289 -14.59 6.32 -1.16
CA ARG A 289 -13.76 7.55 -1.22
C ARG A 289 -12.76 7.74 -0.06
N TRP A 290 -11.53 7.30 -0.29
CA TRP A 290 -10.33 7.95 0.27
C TRP A 290 -9.97 9.26 -0.49
N SER A 291 -10.89 9.83 -1.29
CA SER A 291 -10.66 11.08 -2.01
C SER A 291 -11.13 12.31 -1.22
N ASN A 292 -10.56 12.53 -0.04
CA ASN A 292 -10.32 13.83 0.61
C ASN A 292 -10.15 13.63 2.11
N LYS A 293 -8.91 13.64 2.62
CA LYS A 293 -8.60 14.33 3.87
C LYS A 293 -7.20 14.93 3.80
N THR A 294 -7.20 16.25 3.74
CA THR A 294 -6.14 17.12 4.27
C THR A 294 -5.84 16.68 5.70
N PHE A 295 -4.57 16.42 5.99
CA PHE A 295 -4.08 16.05 7.31
C PHE A 295 -4.25 17.22 8.28
N TYR A 296 -5.01 17.00 9.36
CA TYR A 296 -4.92 17.80 10.58
C TYR A 296 -4.55 16.85 11.73
N PRO A 297 -3.62 17.23 12.62
CA PRO A 297 -3.30 16.46 13.80
C PRO A 297 -4.22 16.93 14.93
N GLU A 298 -5.35 16.25 15.12
CA GLU A 298 -6.08 16.14 16.39
C GLU A 298 -7.34 15.30 16.14
N ASP A 299 -7.41 14.18 16.87
CA ASP A 299 -8.61 13.39 17.17
C ASP A 299 -9.63 13.16 16.05
N PHE A 300 -9.28 12.33 15.07
CA PHE A 300 -10.29 11.60 14.30
C PHE A 300 -9.90 10.13 14.12
N LEU A 301 -10.52 9.29 14.95
CA LEU A 301 -10.74 7.88 14.69
C LEU A 301 -11.27 7.69 13.26
N CYS A 302 -10.40 7.24 12.36
CA CYS A 302 -10.78 6.61 11.10
C CYS A 302 -10.14 5.23 11.02
N CYS A 303 -10.44 4.42 12.02
CA CYS A 303 -10.49 2.98 11.89
C CYS A 303 -11.96 2.63 12.07
N CYS A 304 -12.48 1.67 11.32
CA CYS A 304 -13.59 0.79 11.71
C CYS A 304 -14.49 1.36 12.82
N LEU A 305 -15.76 1.68 12.55
CA LEU A 305 -16.76 1.47 13.61
C LEU A 305 -16.64 -0.02 13.96
N VAL A 306 -15.91 -0.27 15.03
CA VAL A 306 -15.57 -1.54 15.62
C VAL A 306 -16.90 -2.18 16.02
N ALA A 307 -17.50 -2.90 15.09
CA ALA A 307 -17.71 -4.30 15.36
C ALA A 307 -16.42 -5.02 14.94
N LYS A 308 -15.30 -4.81 15.67
CA LYS A 308 -14.17 -5.76 15.60
C LYS A 308 -14.72 -7.04 16.23
N SER A 309 -15.37 -7.86 15.43
CA SER A 309 -15.42 -9.26 15.75
C SER A 309 -14.07 -9.83 15.34
N HIS A 310 -13.11 -9.74 16.26
CA HIS A 310 -11.90 -10.51 16.19
C HIS A 310 -12.30 -11.97 16.12
N LEU A 311 -12.01 -12.63 15.00
CA LEU A 311 -12.14 -14.07 14.91
C LEU A 311 -10.79 -14.68 15.27
N THR A 312 -10.62 -14.98 16.56
CA THR A 312 -9.56 -15.87 17.01
C THR A 312 -10.15 -17.19 17.42
N VAL A 313 -9.69 -18.25 16.77
CA VAL A 313 -9.77 -19.59 17.34
C VAL A 313 -8.59 -19.71 18.30
N CYS A 314 -8.86 -19.58 19.61
CA CYS A 314 -7.92 -20.05 20.62
C CYS A 314 -8.14 -21.54 20.83
N ASP A 315 -7.06 -22.31 20.84
CA ASP A 315 -7.04 -23.71 21.24
C ASP A 315 -7.55 -23.84 22.70
N PRO A 316 -8.53 -24.70 23.02
CA PRO A 316 -8.92 -24.97 24.39
C PRO A 316 -7.89 -25.91 25.05
N MET A 317 -6.64 -25.46 25.18
CA MET A 317 -5.63 -26.20 25.94
C MET A 317 -5.61 -25.70 27.39
N ASP A 318 -5.76 -26.66 28.30
CA ASP A 318 -5.02 -26.70 29.57
C ASP A 318 -5.34 -25.60 30.60
N ARG A 319 -6.32 -25.87 31.48
CA ARG A 319 -6.43 -25.20 32.79
C ARG A 319 -6.24 -26.20 33.92
N SER A 320 -4.99 -26.45 34.26
CA SER A 320 -4.61 -26.89 35.62
C SER A 320 -3.69 -25.82 36.21
N PRO A 321 -4.12 -25.01 37.19
CA PRO A 321 -3.21 -24.09 37.87
C PRO A 321 -2.28 -24.88 38.79
N PRO A 322 -0.98 -24.52 38.91
CA PRO A 322 -0.14 -25.07 39.96
C PRO A 322 -0.67 -24.58 41.32
N GLY A 323 -0.90 -25.54 42.22
CA GLY A 323 -1.49 -25.33 43.53
C GLY A 323 -0.78 -24.26 44.36
N SER A 324 -1.57 -23.41 44.97
CA SER A 324 -1.17 -22.48 46.01
C SER A 324 -0.63 -23.25 47.22
N THR A 325 0.64 -22.99 47.56
CA THR A 325 1.19 -23.24 48.89
C THR A 325 0.49 -22.33 49.90
N GLY A 326 -0.49 -22.87 50.62
CA GLY A 326 -1.01 -22.26 51.82
C GLY A 326 -0.30 -22.83 53.03
N ILE A 327 0.40 -22.00 53.80
CA ILE A 327 0.57 -22.19 55.25
C ILE A 327 0.58 -20.79 55.89
N PRO A 328 -0.17 -20.54 56.98
CA PRO A 328 0.08 -19.38 57.83
C PRO A 328 1.39 -19.51 58.64
#